data_AF-A0A383C4Q7-F1
#
_entry.id   AF-A0A383C4Q7-F1
#
_cell.length_a   1.000
_cell.length_b   1.000
_cell.length_c   1.000
_cell.angle_alpha   90.00
_cell.angle_beta   90.00
_cell.angle_gamma   90.00
#
_symmetry.space_group_name_H-M   'P 1'
#
loop_
_entity.id
_entity.type
_entity.pdbx_description
1 polymer ?
#
loop_
_entity_poly.entity_id
_entity_poly.type
_entity_poly.pdbx_seq_one_letter_code
_entity_poly.pdbx_strand_id
1 'polypeptide(L)'
;MKINVILKDEQKEFLDQVINDYSLKNTETSIQSLVSEILDNYDHENVFGEIRCIGGCFSTDETISVELEDKQVLKMKEIFQQYEFEDYDSEEEELSKIVRSM
;
A
#
# COMPACT_ATOMS: atom_id res chain seq x y z
N MET A 1 -11.10 -9.69 -4.22
CA MET A 1 -10.24 -9.46 -5.38
C MET A 1 -8.77 -9.62 -5.00
N LYS A 2 -8.05 -10.44 -5.77
CA LYS A 2 -6.60 -10.61 -5.64
C LYS A 2 -5.86 -9.52 -6.40
N ILE A 3 -4.95 -8.82 -5.74
CA ILE A 3 -4.07 -7.82 -6.33
C ILE A 3 -2.61 -8.19 -6.06
N ASN A 4 -1.68 -7.68 -6.85
CA ASN A 4 -0.26 -7.75 -6.53
C ASN A 4 0.20 -6.40 -6.01
N VAL A 5 0.93 -6.43 -4.91
CA VAL A 5 1.49 -5.26 -4.24
C VAL A 5 2.99 -5.26 -4.45
N ILE A 6 3.49 -4.16 -4.98
CA ILE A 6 4.91 -3.92 -5.26
C ILE A 6 5.44 -2.95 -4.20
N LEU A 7 6.22 -3.47 -3.26
CA LEU A 7 6.91 -2.67 -2.24
C LEU A 7 8.24 -2.13 -2.78
N LYS A 8 8.71 -1.02 -2.20
CA LYS A 8 10.10 -0.58 -2.38
C LYS A 8 10.98 -1.25 -1.33
N ASP A 9 12.28 -1.36 -1.59
CA ASP A 9 13.22 -2.08 -0.72
C ASP A 9 13.13 -1.63 0.75
N GLU A 10 13.14 -0.32 0.97
CA GLU A 10 13.06 0.29 2.32
C GLU A 10 11.73 -0.05 3.03
N GLN A 11 10.63 -0.12 2.27
CA GLN A 11 9.31 -0.43 2.82
C GLN A 11 9.19 -1.92 3.14
N LYS A 12 9.78 -2.78 2.30
CA LYS A 12 9.86 -4.21 2.58
C LYS A 12 10.68 -4.46 3.84
N GLU A 13 11.85 -3.84 3.95
CA GLU A 13 12.70 -3.96 5.13
C GLU A 13 11.97 -3.50 6.40
N PHE A 14 11.31 -2.34 6.35
CA PHE A 14 10.53 -1.84 7.47
C PHE A 14 9.38 -2.79 7.86
N LEU A 15 8.62 -3.28 6.87
CA LEU A 15 7.52 -4.19 7.11
C LEU A 15 8.00 -5.53 7.70
N ASP A 16 9.11 -6.06 7.20
CA ASP A 16 9.72 -7.29 7.73
C ASP A 16 10.20 -7.09 9.17
N GLN A 17 10.77 -5.91 9.50
CA GLN A 17 11.12 -5.56 10.88
C GLN A 17 9.88 -5.52 11.78
N VAL A 18 8.82 -4.83 11.38
CA VAL A 18 7.55 -4.76 12.13
C VAL A 18 6.94 -6.14 12.32
N ILE A 19 6.93 -6.97 11.28
CA ILE A 19 6.42 -8.35 11.36
C ILE A 19 7.19 -9.16 12.39
N ASN A 20 8.52 -9.05 12.40
CA ASN A 20 9.37 -9.75 13.35
C ASN A 20 9.19 -9.24 14.79
N ASP A 21 9.25 -7.91 14.98
CA ASP A 21 9.17 -7.26 16.30
C ASP A 21 7.85 -7.55 17.01
N TYR A 22 6.75 -7.61 16.26
CA TYR A 22 5.41 -7.88 16.78
C TYR A 22 4.95 -9.32 16.56
N SER A 23 5.80 -10.21 16.04
CA SER A 23 5.47 -11.61 15.74
C SER A 23 4.19 -11.75 14.91
N LEU A 24 4.03 -10.89 13.91
CA LEU A 24 2.91 -10.94 12.98
C LEU A 24 3.04 -12.16 12.07
N LYS A 25 1.90 -12.63 11.53
CA LYS A 25 1.82 -13.92 10.85
C LYS A 25 2.65 -13.99 9.57
N ASN A 26 2.41 -13.06 8.65
CA ASN A 26 3.11 -12.93 7.38
C ASN A 26 2.77 -11.58 6.72
N THR A 27 3.53 -11.24 5.67
CA THR A 27 3.41 -9.98 4.94
C THR A 27 2.03 -9.75 4.33
N GLU A 28 1.43 -10.79 3.74
CA GLU A 28 0.07 -10.72 3.16
C GLU A 28 -0.97 -10.28 4.21
N THR A 29 -1.02 -10.99 5.35
CA THR A 29 -2.01 -10.73 6.41
C THR A 29 -1.76 -9.36 7.05
N SER A 30 -0.50 -8.95 7.16
CA SER A 30 -0.14 -7.63 7.67
C SER A 30 -0.62 -6.51 6.75
N ILE A 31 -0.43 -6.66 5.42
CA ILE A 31 -0.96 -5.70 4.44
C ILE A 31 -2.49 -5.67 4.47
N GLN A 32 -3.16 -6.82 4.52
CA GLN A 32 -4.63 -6.88 4.64
C GLN A 32 -5.14 -6.12 5.88
N SER A 33 -4.45 -6.30 7.01
CA SER A 33 -4.79 -5.64 8.27
C SER A 33 -4.57 -4.13 8.17
N LEU A 34 -3.44 -3.71 7.61
CA LEU A 34 -3.12 -2.30 7.38
C LEU A 34 -4.16 -1.62 6.47
N VAL A 35 -4.48 -2.24 5.33
CA VAL A 35 -5.48 -1.72 4.39
C VAL A 35 -6.83 -1.59 5.07
N SER A 36 -7.27 -2.61 5.80
CA SER A 36 -8.57 -2.57 6.49
C SER A 36 -8.61 -1.46 7.54
N GLU A 37 -7.57 -1.37 8.36
CA GLU A 37 -7.48 -0.40 9.45
C GLU A 37 -7.44 1.04 8.93
N ILE A 38 -6.56 1.34 7.98
CA ILE A 38 -6.39 2.70 7.45
C ILE A 38 -7.64 3.14 6.67
N LEU A 39 -8.19 2.26 5.83
CA LEU A 39 -9.36 2.62 5.04
C LEU A 39 -10.58 2.90 5.92
N ASP A 40 -10.79 2.14 6.99
CA ASP A 40 -12.02 2.23 7.78
C ASP A 40 -11.94 3.19 8.98
N ASN A 41 -10.74 3.37 9.58
CA ASN A 41 -10.61 4.03 10.87
C ASN A 41 -9.75 5.30 10.89
N TYR A 42 -9.00 5.60 9.82
CA TYR A 42 -8.08 6.74 9.78
C TYR A 42 -8.58 7.89 8.90
N ASP A 43 -8.16 9.11 9.24
CA ASP A 43 -8.38 10.30 8.41
C ASP A 43 -7.43 10.30 7.21
N HIS A 44 -8.00 10.21 6.01
CA HIS A 44 -7.27 10.03 4.76
C HIS A 44 -6.42 11.24 4.41
N GLU A 45 -6.80 12.45 4.83
CA GLU A 45 -5.96 13.64 4.66
C GLU A 45 -4.65 13.53 5.44
N ASN A 46 -4.67 12.96 6.65
CA ASN A 46 -3.46 12.80 7.46
C ASN A 46 -2.53 11.68 6.95
N VAL A 47 -3.09 10.70 6.22
CA VAL A 47 -2.32 9.58 5.66
C VAL A 47 -1.78 9.92 4.27
N PHE A 48 -2.64 10.48 3.41
CA PHE A 48 -2.38 10.67 1.98
C PHE A 48 -2.23 12.15 1.55
N GLY A 49 -2.65 13.11 2.37
CA GLY A 49 -2.66 14.54 2.01
C GLY A 49 -1.30 15.23 2.04
N GLU A 50 -0.27 14.60 2.59
CA GLU A 50 1.10 15.11 2.50
C GLU A 50 1.83 14.56 1.26
N ILE A 51 2.57 15.44 0.57
CA ILE A 51 3.42 15.07 -0.59
C ILE A 51 4.44 14.00 -0.16
N ARG A 52 4.35 12.79 -0.72
CA ARG A 52 5.30 11.70 -0.43
C ARG A 52 5.89 11.07 -1.69
N CYS A 53 7.21 11.25 -1.78
CA CYS A 53 8.18 10.76 -2.77
C CYS A 53 8.00 11.32 -4.20
N ILE A 54 8.72 12.42 -4.47
CA ILE A 54 9.02 12.91 -5.82
C ILE A 54 10.44 12.39 -6.15
N GLY A 55 10.56 11.30 -6.91
CA GLY A 55 11.88 10.77 -7.33
C GLY A 55 12.16 9.31 -6.95
N GLY A 56 13.12 8.73 -7.69
CA GLY A 56 13.30 7.29 -7.88
C GLY A 56 13.57 6.46 -6.63
N CYS A 57 12.54 5.78 -6.14
CA CYS A 57 12.67 4.62 -5.27
C CYS A 57 12.75 3.35 -6.13
N PHE A 58 13.85 2.60 -5.99
CA PHE A 58 14.03 1.31 -6.62
C PHE A 58 12.98 0.31 -6.11
N SER A 59 12.27 -0.34 -7.03
CA SER A 59 11.29 -1.38 -6.72
C SER A 59 12.00 -2.65 -6.32
N THR A 60 11.40 -3.43 -5.42
CA THR A 60 11.74 -4.85 -5.33
C THR A 60 11.24 -5.54 -6.61
N ASP A 61 12.00 -6.49 -7.15
CA ASP A 61 11.50 -7.40 -8.21
C ASP A 61 10.42 -8.37 -7.71
N GLU A 62 10.14 -8.37 -6.40
CA GLU A 62 9.24 -9.27 -5.73
C GLU A 62 7.86 -8.64 -5.53
N THR A 63 6.82 -9.35 -5.96
CA THR A 63 5.43 -8.93 -5.81
C THR A 63 4.74 -9.78 -4.75
N ILE A 64 3.99 -9.11 -3.86
CA ILE A 64 3.23 -9.78 -2.81
C ILE A 64 1.78 -9.84 -3.26
N SER A 65 1.26 -11.05 -3.41
CA SER A 65 -0.12 -11.23 -3.82
C SER A 65 -1.04 -11.18 -2.59
N VAL A 66 -2.04 -10.31 -2.63
CA VAL A 66 -2.91 -10.00 -1.49
C VAL A 66 -4.38 -10.09 -1.92
N GLU A 67 -5.19 -10.80 -1.15
CA GLU A 67 -6.65 -10.82 -1.34
C GLU A 67 -7.29 -9.67 -0.54
N LEU A 68 -8.02 -8.78 -1.20
CA LEU A 68 -8.76 -7.66 -0.60
C LEU A 68 -10.23 -7.71 -0.98
N GLU A 69 -11.11 -7.07 -0.21
CA GLU A 69 -12.51 -6.93 -0.61
C GLU A 69 -12.65 -5.94 -1.79
N ASP A 70 -13.63 -6.17 -2.67
CA ASP A 70 -13.85 -5.32 -3.85
C ASP A 70 -14.10 -3.85 -3.45
N LYS A 71 -14.79 -3.63 -2.33
CA LYS A 71 -15.03 -2.29 -1.77
C LYS A 71 -13.74 -1.60 -1.33
N GLN A 72 -12.75 -2.35 -0.85
CA GLN A 72 -11.46 -1.81 -0.43
C GLN A 72 -10.65 -1.39 -1.65
N VAL A 73 -10.60 -2.24 -2.67
CA VAL A 73 -9.93 -1.92 -3.94
C VAL A 73 -10.56 -0.68 -4.60
N LEU A 74 -11.90 -0.58 -4.61
CA LEU A 74 -12.59 0.59 -5.14
C LEU A 74 -12.20 1.87 -4.37
N LYS A 75 -12.21 1.82 -3.03
CA LYS A 75 -11.85 2.96 -2.19
C LYS A 75 -10.39 3.39 -2.38
N MET A 76 -9.48 2.43 -2.56
CA MET A 76 -8.07 2.71 -2.88
C MET A 76 -7.95 3.47 -4.20
N LYS A 77 -8.72 3.09 -5.24
CA LYS A 77 -8.74 3.84 -6.52
C LYS A 77 -9.29 5.25 -6.37
N GLU A 78 -10.33 5.43 -5.56
CA GLU A 78 -10.89 6.75 -5.27
C GLU A 78 -9.86 7.65 -4.58
N ILE A 79 -9.15 7.13 -3.57
CA ILE A 79 -8.04 7.83 -2.89
C ILE A 79 -6.95 8.21 -3.89
N PHE A 80 -6.55 7.27 -4.75
CA PHE A 80 -5.51 7.54 -5.76
C PHE A 80 -5.88 8.74 -6.66
N GLN A 81 -7.14 8.83 -7.09
CA GLN A 81 -7.63 9.93 -7.91
C GLN A 81 -7.78 11.25 -7.14
N GLN A 82 -8.02 11.20 -5.83
CA GLN A 82 -8.26 12.38 -5.00
C GLN A 82 -6.97 13.13 -4.63
N TYR A 83 -5.87 12.41 -4.39
CA TYR A 83 -4.65 12.97 -3.77
C TYR A 83 -3.52 13.32 -4.76
N GLU A 84 -3.83 13.54 -6.04
CA GLU A 84 -2.90 13.99 -7.08
C GLU A 84 -1.57 13.19 -7.13
N PHE A 85 -1.63 11.87 -6.96
CA PHE A 85 -0.46 11.01 -7.13
C PHE A 85 0.10 11.09 -8.55
N GLU A 86 1.39 10.74 -8.72
CA GLU A 86 2.02 10.62 -10.05
C GLU A 86 1.25 9.60 -10.92
N ASP A 87 1.16 9.87 -12.22
CA ASP A 87 0.59 8.91 -13.16
C ASP A 87 1.47 7.65 -13.24
N TYR A 88 0.87 6.47 -13.05
CA TYR A 88 1.54 5.17 -13.22
C TYR A 88 1.04 4.46 -14.48
N ASP A 89 1.91 3.61 -15.05
CA ASP A 89 1.60 2.88 -16.28
C ASP A 89 0.58 1.73 -16.11
N SER A 90 0.20 1.40 -14.86
CA SER A 90 -0.74 0.31 -14.58
C SER A 90 -1.49 0.50 -13.27
N GLU A 91 -2.72 -0.01 -13.23
CA GLU A 91 -3.57 -0.09 -12.03
C GLU A 91 -2.86 -0.82 -10.87
N GLU A 92 -2.02 -1.82 -11.19
CA GLU A 92 -1.25 -2.55 -10.18
C GLU A 92 -0.27 -1.64 -9.43
N GLU A 93 0.38 -0.72 -10.13
CA GLU A 93 1.29 0.25 -9.51
C GLU A 93 0.56 1.39 -8.80
N GLU A 94 -0.60 1.83 -9.29
CA GLU A 94 -1.47 2.78 -8.59
C GLU A 94 -1.90 2.21 -7.23
N LEU A 95 -2.44 0.98 -7.21
CA LEU A 95 -2.84 0.29 -5.99
C LEU A 95 -1.65 0.03 -5.07
N SER A 96 -0.50 -0.35 -5.63
CA SER A 96 0.75 -0.49 -4.88
C SER A 96 1.17 0.84 -4.26
N LYS A 97 1.05 1.97 -4.97
CA LYS A 97 1.35 3.30 -4.42
C LYS A 97 0.47 3.64 -3.22
N ILE A 98 -0.81 3.28 -3.26
CA ILE A 98 -1.70 3.47 -2.11
C ILE A 98 -1.23 2.67 -0.90
N VAL A 99 -0.96 1.35 -1.06
CA VAL A 99 -0.45 0.52 0.05
C VAL A 99 0.87 1.06 0.60
N ARG A 100 1.76 1.51 -0.27
CA ARG A 100 3.06 2.11 0.08
C ARG A 100 2.94 3.43 0.85
N SER A 101 1.81 4.13 0.75
CA SER A 101 1.60 5.42 1.42
C SER A 101 0.88 5.28 2.77
N MET A 102 0.42 4.07 3.11
CA MET A 102 -0.21 3.73 4.38
C MET A 102 0.79 3.56 5.53
#